data_AF-W1V1Y5-F1
#
_entry.id   AF-W1V1Y5-F1
#
_cell.length_a   1.000
_cell.length_b   1.000
_cell.length_c   1.000
_cell.angle_alpha   90.00
_cell.angle_beta   90.00
_cell.angle_gamma   90.00
#
_symmetry.space_group_name_H-M   'P 1'
#
loop_
_entity.id
_entity.type
_entity.pdbx_description
1 polymer ?
#
loop_
_entity_poly.entity_id
_entity_poly.type
_entity_poly.pdbx_seq_one_letter_code
_entity_poly.pdbx_strand_id
1 'polypeptide(L)'
;MISTRKLTISAMVVALYIVVLYVTQSVSFGAYQIRIATSLYALAYAFPFLVIPMGIGNLISNFLFGGLGIFDMVGGFGVGVVTTGIIVGMRKLGLSAWWAMLPIVLVPALCVPLWLSPLLGLPYWPLVLNLIVGQTIPAILGSVLVKALMSRPSVAALLGAFK
;
A
#
# COMPACT_ATOMS: atom_id res chain seq x y z
N MET A 1 18.14 16.83 0.96
CA MET A 1 18.58 16.00 2.11
C MET A 1 17.36 15.34 2.74
N ILE A 2 17.33 14.01 2.86
CA ILE A 2 16.36 13.32 3.72
C ILE A 2 16.71 13.72 5.15
N SER A 3 15.85 14.54 5.78
CA SER A 3 16.00 14.86 7.20
C SER A 3 15.83 13.57 8.02
N THR A 4 16.62 13.40 9.07
CA THR A 4 16.56 12.26 10.01
C THR A 4 15.12 11.94 10.42
N ARG A 5 14.29 12.97 10.61
CA ARG A 5 12.86 12.83 10.94
C ARG A 5 12.05 12.09 9.86
N LYS A 6 12.29 12.36 8.57
CA LYS A 6 11.59 11.69 7.45
C LYS A 6 12.00 10.21 7.38
N LEU A 7 13.27 9.90 7.66
CA LEU A 7 13.76 8.54 7.71
C LEU A 7 13.13 7.76 8.87
N THR A 8 13.08 8.35 10.08
CA THR A 8 12.45 7.72 11.24
C THR A 8 10.96 7.42 11.00
N ILE A 9 10.21 8.38 10.46
CA ILE A 9 8.78 8.16 10.14
C ILE A 9 8.64 7.04 9.11
N SER A 10 9.48 7.03 8.08
CA SER A 10 9.47 5.98 7.06
C SER A 10 9.71 4.59 7.65
N ALA A 11 10.73 4.46 8.52
CA ALA A 11 11.03 3.21 9.21
C ALA A 11 9.88 2.75 10.12
N MET A 12 9.26 3.68 10.86
CA MET A 12 8.11 3.38 11.71
C MET A 12 6.90 2.91 10.89
N VAL A 13 6.61 3.55 9.76
CA VAL A 13 5.50 3.16 8.87
C VAL A 13 5.75 1.78 8.26
N VAL A 14 6.98 1.49 7.84
CA VAL A 14 7.35 0.15 7.34
C VAL A 14 7.22 -0.89 8.44
N ALA A 15 7.70 -0.62 9.65
CA ALA A 15 7.54 -1.53 10.78
C ALA A 15 6.07 -1.80 11.08
N LEU A 16 5.23 -0.75 11.12
CA LEU A 16 3.79 -0.88 11.30
C LEU A 16 3.15 -1.71 10.18
N TYR A 17 3.54 -1.49 8.93
CA TYR A 17 3.08 -2.26 7.78
C TYR A 17 3.35 -3.76 7.96
N ILE A 18 4.57 -4.11 8.36
CA ILE A 18 4.97 -5.51 8.59
C ILE A 18 4.18 -6.12 9.76
N VAL A 19 4.01 -5.39 10.87
CA VAL A 19 3.24 -5.87 12.03
C VAL A 19 1.78 -6.10 11.67
N VAL A 20 1.14 -5.16 10.98
CA VAL A 20 -0.26 -5.31 10.54
C VAL A 20 -0.38 -6.53 9.62
N LEU A 21 0.56 -6.71 8.70
CA LEU A 21 0.54 -7.84 7.78
C LEU A 21 0.77 -9.17 8.51
N TYR A 22 1.68 -9.22 9.48
CA TYR A 22 1.91 -10.39 10.32
C TYR A 22 0.64 -10.80 11.11
N VAL A 23 -0.05 -9.83 11.71
CA VAL A 23 -1.30 -10.11 12.46
C VAL A 23 -2.42 -10.55 11.52
N THR A 24 -2.45 -10.03 10.29
CA THR A 24 -3.51 -10.27 9.30
C THR A 24 -3.13 -11.31 8.23
N GLN A 25 -2.05 -12.06 8.45
CA GLN A 25 -1.49 -12.99 7.46
C GLN A 25 -2.47 -14.09 7.05
N SER A 26 -3.29 -14.56 8.00
CA SER A 26 -4.32 -15.59 7.75
C SER A 26 -5.39 -15.17 6.74
N VAL A 27 -5.68 -13.86 6.67
CA VAL A 27 -6.64 -13.27 5.72
C VAL A 27 -5.92 -12.72 4.48
N SER A 28 -4.64 -12.37 4.60
CA SER A 28 -3.84 -11.82 3.49
C SER A 28 -3.43 -12.86 2.45
N PHE A 29 -3.33 -14.14 2.85
CA PHE A 29 -2.97 -15.26 1.97
C PHE A 29 -4.07 -16.33 1.85
N GLY A 30 -5.27 -16.04 2.36
CA GLY A 30 -6.41 -16.95 2.30
C GLY A 30 -7.09 -17.00 0.93
N ALA A 31 -8.25 -17.68 0.86
CA ALA A 31 -9.05 -17.80 -0.35
C ALA A 31 -9.48 -16.44 -0.91
N TYR A 32 -9.68 -15.44 -0.05
CA TYR A 32 -9.73 -14.04 -0.44
C TYR A 32 -8.45 -13.34 0.03
N GLN A 33 -7.66 -12.80 -0.91
CA GLN A 33 -6.39 -12.12 -0.58
C GLN A 33 -6.66 -10.69 -0.08
N ILE A 34 -6.99 -10.56 1.22
CA ILE A 34 -7.29 -9.27 1.85
C ILE A 34 -6.02 -8.77 2.56
N ARG A 35 -5.29 -7.88 1.90
CA ARG A 35 -4.05 -7.33 2.45
C ARG A 35 -4.34 -6.02 3.20
N ILE A 36 -4.79 -6.10 4.45
CA ILE A 36 -5.16 -4.94 5.27
C ILE A 36 -4.04 -3.88 5.36
N ALA A 37 -2.78 -4.32 5.32
CA ALA A 37 -1.61 -3.44 5.32
C ALA A 37 -1.58 -2.43 4.14
N THR A 38 -2.23 -2.70 3.01
CA THR A 38 -2.29 -1.76 1.86
C THR A 38 -3.08 -0.49 2.18
N SER A 39 -3.90 -0.49 3.24
CA SER A 39 -4.54 0.73 3.77
C SER A 39 -3.51 1.81 4.13
N LEU A 40 -2.30 1.42 4.54
CA LEU A 40 -1.21 2.34 4.85
C LEU A 40 -0.62 3.02 3.60
N TYR A 41 -0.86 2.53 2.39
CA TYR A 41 -0.46 3.23 1.16
C TYR A 41 -1.14 4.59 1.03
N ALA A 42 -2.35 4.71 1.57
CA ALA A 42 -3.04 5.98 1.60
C ALA A 42 -2.23 7.06 2.33
N LEU A 43 -1.39 6.70 3.32
CA LEU A 43 -0.52 7.66 4.01
C LEU A 43 0.44 8.39 3.06
N ALA A 44 0.81 7.79 1.91
CA ALA A 44 1.60 8.46 0.89
C ALA A 44 0.89 9.71 0.33
N TYR A 45 -0.45 9.75 0.38
CA TYR A 45 -1.23 10.94 0.08
C TYR A 45 -0.82 12.08 1.02
N ALA A 46 -0.80 11.86 2.34
CA ALA A 46 -0.40 12.88 3.30
C ALA A 46 1.13 13.15 3.24
N PHE A 47 1.94 12.10 3.13
CA PHE A 47 3.40 12.16 3.18
C PHE A 47 4.02 11.58 1.91
N PRO A 48 4.32 12.42 0.88
CA PRO A 48 4.79 11.95 -0.42
C PRO A 48 6.13 11.21 -0.39
N PHE A 49 6.93 11.40 0.66
CA PHE A 49 8.20 10.69 0.82
C PHE A 49 8.02 9.19 1.17
N LEU A 50 6.80 8.75 1.51
CA LEU A 50 6.51 7.35 1.83
C LEU A 50 6.41 6.43 0.60
N VAL A 51 6.48 6.97 -0.64
CA VAL A 51 6.40 6.16 -1.87
C VAL A 51 7.41 5.02 -1.89
N ILE A 52 8.69 5.33 -1.66
CA ILE A 52 9.76 4.32 -1.61
C ILE A 52 9.65 3.42 -0.38
N PRO A 53 9.44 3.95 0.85
CA PRO A 53 9.17 3.14 2.03
C PRO A 53 8.05 2.11 1.87
N MET A 54 6.93 2.46 1.24
CA MET A 54 5.84 1.49 1.04
C MET A 54 6.23 0.38 0.07
N GLY A 55 7.00 0.69 -0.99
CA GLY A 55 7.61 -0.32 -1.85
C GLY A 55 8.53 -1.25 -1.08
N ILE A 56 9.39 -0.71 -0.22
CA ILE A 56 10.30 -1.49 0.65
C ILE A 56 9.49 -2.38 1.60
N GLY A 57 8.43 -1.86 2.23
CA GLY A 57 7.55 -2.64 3.10
C GLY A 57 6.92 -3.83 2.36
N ASN A 58 6.56 -3.64 1.09
CA ASN A 58 6.10 -4.71 0.21
C ASN A 58 7.15 -5.76 -0.09
N LEU A 59 8.37 -5.32 -0.41
CA LEU A 59 9.49 -6.23 -0.66
C LEU A 59 9.78 -7.09 0.56
N ILE A 60 9.87 -6.47 1.74
CA ILE A 60 10.17 -7.14 3.00
C ILE A 60 9.03 -8.11 3.37
N SER A 61 7.77 -7.69 3.23
CA SER A 61 6.64 -8.58 3.54
C SER A 61 6.55 -9.77 2.59
N ASN A 62 6.81 -9.58 1.29
CA ASN A 62 6.82 -10.69 0.34
C ASN A 62 8.01 -11.62 0.57
N PHE A 63 9.15 -11.09 1.03
CA PHE A 63 10.29 -11.89 1.49
C PHE A 63 9.96 -12.73 2.73
N LEU A 64 9.30 -12.12 3.72
CA LEU A 64 9.01 -12.77 5.01
C LEU A 64 7.81 -13.72 4.97
N PHE A 65 6.77 -13.39 4.19
CA PHE A 65 5.47 -14.07 4.24
C PHE A 65 4.96 -14.55 2.88
N GLY A 66 5.48 -14.01 1.77
CA GLY A 66 4.98 -14.31 0.43
C GLY A 66 5.38 -15.69 -0.09
N GLY A 67 6.62 -16.13 0.17
CA GLY A 67 7.09 -17.48 -0.19
C GLY A 67 7.16 -17.80 -1.71
N LEU A 68 6.71 -16.89 -2.57
CA LEU A 68 6.58 -17.04 -4.03
C LEU A 68 7.85 -16.66 -4.82
N GLY A 69 8.96 -16.42 -4.12
CA GLY A 69 10.27 -16.13 -4.71
C GLY A 69 10.48 -14.67 -5.16
N ILE A 70 11.58 -14.45 -5.90
CA ILE A 70 12.08 -13.10 -6.26
C ILE A 70 11.07 -12.31 -7.11
N PHE A 71 10.30 -12.99 -7.96
CA PHE A 71 9.29 -12.34 -8.81
C PHE A 71 8.21 -11.64 -7.99
N ASP A 72 7.73 -12.27 -6.91
CA ASP A 72 6.74 -11.64 -6.03
C ASP A 72 7.36 -10.54 -5.17
N MET A 73 8.64 -10.63 -4.80
CA MET A 73 9.34 -9.57 -4.09
C MET A 73 9.51 -8.30 -4.95
N VAL A 74 10.00 -8.46 -6.18
CA VAL A 74 10.23 -7.34 -7.11
C VAL A 74 8.89 -6.79 -7.62
N GLY A 75 7.94 -7.67 -7.95
CA GLY A 75 6.58 -7.28 -8.33
C GLY A 75 5.86 -6.53 -7.21
N GLY A 76 5.98 -7.01 -5.97
CA GLY A 76 5.46 -6.35 -4.78
C GLY A 76 6.06 -4.97 -4.56
N PHE A 77 7.39 -4.85 -4.65
CA PHE A 77 8.07 -3.54 -4.58
C PHE A 77 7.52 -2.57 -5.63
N GLY A 78 7.47 -3.01 -6.89
CA GLY A 78 6.96 -2.23 -8.01
C GLY A 78 5.52 -1.78 -7.79
N VAL A 79 4.62 -2.69 -7.41
CA VAL A 79 3.22 -2.37 -7.11
C VAL A 79 3.11 -1.37 -5.96
N GLY A 80 3.91 -1.51 -4.90
CA GLY A 80 3.91 -0.58 -3.77
C GLY A 80 4.29 0.84 -4.19
N VAL A 81 5.36 0.96 -4.98
CA VAL A 81 5.84 2.25 -5.52
C VAL A 81 4.85 2.85 -6.52
N VAL A 82 4.30 2.05 -7.44
CA VAL A 82 3.33 2.52 -8.45
C VAL A 82 2.05 2.99 -7.79
N THR A 83 1.50 2.19 -6.86
CA THR A 83 0.27 2.52 -6.14
C THR A 83 0.41 3.84 -5.40
N THR A 84 1.46 3.97 -4.58
CA THR A 84 1.69 5.19 -3.79
C THR A 84 2.12 6.38 -4.65
N GLY A 85 2.85 6.15 -5.74
CA GLY A 85 3.21 7.17 -6.72
C GLY A 85 1.97 7.77 -7.39
N ILE A 86 1.00 6.95 -7.79
CA ILE A 86 -0.29 7.41 -8.33
C ILE A 86 -1.04 8.22 -7.27
N ILE A 87 -1.11 7.76 -6.03
CA ILE A 87 -1.75 8.48 -4.92
C ILE A 87 -1.13 9.89 -4.74
N VAL A 88 0.21 9.99 -4.77
CA VAL A 88 0.91 11.28 -4.71
C VAL A 88 0.61 12.14 -5.93
N GLY A 89 0.56 11.56 -7.13
CA GLY A 89 0.15 12.25 -8.36
C GLY A 89 -1.25 12.82 -8.26
N MET A 90 -2.22 12.04 -7.78
CA MET A 90 -3.61 12.46 -7.57
C MET A 90 -3.70 13.64 -6.61
N ARG A 91 -2.90 13.63 -5.52
CA ARG A 91 -2.81 14.79 -4.63
C ARG A 91 -2.29 16.04 -5.33
N LYS A 92 -1.24 15.90 -6.16
CA LYS A 92 -0.68 17.04 -6.90
C LYS A 92 -1.69 17.65 -7.88
N LEU A 93 -2.62 16.84 -8.37
CA LEU A 93 -3.75 17.27 -9.20
C LEU A 93 -4.92 17.88 -8.40
N GLY A 94 -4.82 17.95 -7.07
CA GLY A 94 -5.86 18.53 -6.21
C GLY A 94 -7.08 17.63 -5.99
N LEU A 95 -7.00 16.35 -6.35
CA LEU A 95 -8.08 15.38 -6.13
C LEU A 95 -8.26 15.11 -4.63
N SER A 96 -9.47 14.78 -4.18
CA SER A 96 -9.74 14.48 -2.77
C SER A 96 -9.11 13.15 -2.31
N ALA A 97 -8.88 12.99 -1.00
CA ALA A 97 -8.29 11.77 -0.42
C ALA A 97 -9.10 10.48 -0.67
N TRP A 98 -10.38 10.60 -1.06
CA TRP A 98 -11.21 9.47 -1.46
C TRP A 98 -10.73 8.83 -2.77
N TRP A 99 -10.10 9.61 -3.65
CA TRP A 99 -9.56 9.08 -4.89
C TRP A 99 -8.39 8.11 -4.69
N ALA A 100 -7.74 8.13 -3.51
CA ALA A 100 -6.70 7.17 -3.16
C ALA A 100 -7.22 5.73 -3.07
N MET A 101 -8.53 5.50 -2.95
CA MET A 101 -9.11 4.15 -2.98
C MET A 101 -8.83 3.44 -4.31
N LEU A 102 -8.94 4.15 -5.44
CA LEU A 102 -8.78 3.57 -6.76
C LEU A 102 -7.41 2.91 -6.98
N PRO A 103 -6.27 3.60 -6.78
CA PRO A 103 -4.98 2.96 -6.95
C PRO A 103 -4.75 1.83 -5.94
N ILE A 104 -5.27 1.93 -4.71
CA ILE A 104 -5.14 0.86 -3.70
C ILE A 104 -5.88 -0.42 -4.13
N VAL A 105 -7.03 -0.30 -4.80
CA VAL A 105 -7.77 -1.45 -5.33
C VAL A 105 -7.16 -1.94 -6.65
N LEU A 106 -7.08 -1.06 -7.64
CA LEU A 106 -6.86 -1.44 -9.03
C LEU A 106 -5.42 -1.87 -9.29
N VAL A 107 -4.42 -1.18 -8.74
CA VAL A 107 -3.03 -1.49 -9.04
C VAL A 107 -2.64 -2.87 -8.52
N PRO A 108 -2.87 -3.21 -7.23
CA PRO A 108 -2.60 -4.56 -6.76
C PRO A 108 -3.48 -5.60 -7.47
N ALA A 109 -4.77 -5.31 -7.68
CA ALA A 109 -5.67 -6.29 -8.28
C ALA A 109 -5.38 -6.63 -9.74
N LEU A 110 -4.82 -5.70 -10.52
CA LEU A 110 -4.45 -5.94 -11.91
C LEU A 110 -2.99 -6.42 -12.05
N CYS A 111 -2.07 -5.85 -11.27
CA CYS A 111 -0.66 -6.18 -11.42
C CYS A 111 -0.30 -7.51 -10.75
N VAL A 112 -0.76 -7.77 -9.52
CA VAL A 112 -0.35 -8.97 -8.76
C VAL A 112 -0.74 -10.28 -9.46
N PRO A 113 -1.94 -10.41 -10.07
CA PRO A 113 -2.28 -11.63 -10.80
C PRO A 113 -1.40 -11.94 -12.01
N LEU A 114 -0.66 -10.98 -12.57
CA LEU A 114 0.20 -11.21 -13.74
C LEU A 114 1.28 -12.26 -13.48
N TRP A 115 1.86 -12.27 -12.28
CA TRP A 115 2.83 -13.29 -11.86
C TRP A 115 2.20 -14.35 -10.96
N LEU A 116 1.16 -14.01 -10.19
CA LEU A 116 0.51 -14.96 -9.30
C LEU A 116 -0.25 -16.05 -10.06
N SER A 117 -0.90 -15.72 -11.18
CA SER A 117 -1.62 -16.66 -12.04
C SER A 117 -0.73 -17.81 -12.54
N PRO A 118 0.43 -17.55 -13.19
CA PRO A 118 1.32 -18.63 -13.62
C PRO A 118 1.99 -19.37 -12.45
N LEU A 119 2.29 -18.69 -11.33
CA LEU A 119 2.93 -19.32 -10.17
C LEU A 119 2.01 -20.28 -9.42
N LEU A 120 0.71 -19.95 -9.31
CA LEU A 120 -0.28 -20.78 -8.63
C LEU A 120 -1.06 -21.71 -9.57
N GLY A 121 -0.86 -21.60 -10.89
CA GLY A 121 -1.64 -22.34 -11.88
C GLY A 121 -3.12 -21.96 -11.91
N LEU A 122 -3.47 -20.77 -11.39
CA LEU A 122 -4.84 -20.29 -11.28
C LEU A 122 -5.18 -19.33 -12.42
N PRO A 123 -6.44 -19.30 -12.90
CA PRO A 123 -6.86 -18.37 -13.95
C PRO A 123 -6.74 -16.90 -13.48
N TYR A 124 -6.23 -16.05 -14.37
CA TYR A 124 -5.96 -14.63 -14.09
C TYR A 124 -7.22 -13.86 -13.65
N TRP A 125 -8.32 -13.95 -14.40
CA TRP A 125 -9.52 -13.15 -14.14
C TRP A 125 -10.18 -13.43 -12.78
N PRO A 126 -10.34 -14.69 -12.34
CA PRO A 126 -10.78 -14.98 -10.99
C PRO A 126 -9.87 -14.41 -9.89
N LEU A 127 -8.54 -14.41 -10.09
CA LEU A 127 -7.61 -13.77 -9.15
C LEU A 127 -7.78 -12.25 -9.10
N VAL A 128 -7.98 -11.61 -10.26
CA VAL A 128 -8.27 -10.16 -10.32
C VAL A 128 -9.55 -9.84 -9.55
N LEU A 129 -10.65 -10.55 -9.81
CA LEU A 129 -11.93 -10.32 -9.13
C LEU A 129 -11.81 -10.52 -7.62
N ASN A 130 -11.11 -11.58 -7.22
CA ASN A 130 -10.83 -11.86 -5.83
C ASN A 130 -10.08 -10.71 -5.14
N LEU A 131 -9.01 -10.22 -5.78
CA LEU A 131 -8.24 -9.09 -5.26
C LEU A 131 -9.01 -7.78 -5.26
N ILE A 132 -9.87 -7.52 -6.26
CA ILE A 132 -10.73 -6.32 -6.24
C ILE A 132 -11.60 -6.33 -4.97
N VAL A 133 -12.26 -7.46 -4.69
CA VAL A 133 -13.09 -7.61 -3.48
C VAL A 133 -12.21 -7.46 -2.24
N GLY A 134 -11.06 -8.14 -2.19
CA GLY A 134 -10.20 -8.13 -1.02
C GLY A 134 -9.51 -6.79 -0.74
N GLN A 135 -9.19 -5.99 -1.77
CA GLN A 135 -8.58 -4.68 -1.61
C GLN A 135 -9.60 -3.56 -1.32
N THR A 136 -10.89 -3.81 -1.50
CA THR A 136 -11.94 -2.82 -1.23
C THR A 136 -11.95 -2.39 0.24
N ILE A 137 -11.84 -3.33 1.18
CA ILE A 137 -11.80 -3.03 2.62
C ILE A 137 -10.56 -2.18 2.98
N PRO A 138 -9.32 -2.59 2.64
CA PRO A 138 -8.12 -1.77 2.85
C PRO A 138 -8.20 -0.38 2.22
N ALA A 139 -8.77 -0.26 1.01
CA ALA A 139 -8.89 1.00 0.30
C ALA A 139 -9.78 1.99 1.06
N ILE A 140 -10.95 1.55 1.51
CA ILE A 140 -11.87 2.37 2.31
C ILE A 140 -11.18 2.79 3.62
N LEU A 141 -10.57 1.84 4.33
CA LEU A 141 -9.86 2.13 5.59
C LEU A 141 -8.72 3.13 5.38
N GLY A 142 -7.96 2.99 4.30
CA GLY A 142 -6.87 3.90 3.95
C GLY A 142 -7.35 5.32 3.67
N SER A 143 -8.41 5.48 2.87
CA SER A 143 -8.96 6.81 2.59
C SER A 143 -9.59 7.48 3.82
N VAL A 144 -10.29 6.71 4.67
CA VAL A 144 -10.82 7.21 5.95
C VAL A 144 -9.67 7.65 6.86
N LEU A 145 -8.61 6.84 6.98
CA LEU A 145 -7.43 7.13 7.78
C LEU A 145 -6.78 8.44 7.34
N VAL A 146 -6.53 8.62 6.04
CA VAL A 146 -5.93 9.85 5.51
C VAL A 146 -6.80 11.06 5.77
N LYS A 147 -8.11 10.95 5.54
CA LYS A 147 -9.04 12.05 5.78
C LYS A 147 -9.04 12.45 7.25
N ALA A 148 -9.12 11.47 8.15
CA ALA A 148 -9.06 11.71 9.60
C ALA A 148 -7.72 12.33 10.03
N LEU A 149 -6.60 11.90 9.44
CA LEU A 149 -5.28 12.50 9.68
C LEU A 149 -5.22 13.95 9.20
N MET A 150 -5.69 14.23 7.98
CA MET A 150 -5.63 15.57 7.40
C MET A 150 -6.56 16.56 8.08
N SER A 151 -7.65 16.10 8.70
CA SER A 151 -8.52 16.93 9.53
C SER A 151 -7.90 17.33 10.87
N ARG A 152 -6.75 16.76 11.27
CA ARG A 152 -6.10 17.09 12.56
C ARG A 152 -5.13 18.27 12.43
N PRO A 153 -5.23 19.30 13.29
CA PRO A 153 -4.34 20.48 13.25
C PRO A 153 -2.86 20.14 13.47
N SER A 154 -2.56 19.17 14.33
CA SER A 154 -1.20 18.70 14.61
C SER A 154 -0.52 18.11 13.38
N VAL A 155 -1.29 17.42 12.53
CA VAL A 155 -0.80 16.86 11.27
C VAL A 155 -0.63 17.96 10.23
N ALA A 156 -1.52 18.95 10.18
CA ALA A 156 -1.34 20.11 9.30
C ALA A 156 -0.04 20.88 9.63
N ALA A 157 0.27 21.06 10.92
CA ALA A 157 1.56 21.63 11.36
C ALA A 157 2.76 20.74 10.95
N LEU A 158 2.62 19.42 11.09
CA LEU A 158 3.64 18.45 10.64
C LEU A 158 3.87 18.51 9.13
N LEU A 159 2.78 18.60 8.34
CA LEU A 159 2.82 18.73 6.88
C LEU A 159 3.43 20.06 6.43
N GLY A 160 3.13 21.14 7.16
CA GLY A 160 3.77 22.45 6.96
C GLY A 160 5.28 22.40 7.22
N ALA A 161 5.72 21.63 8.22
CA ALA A 161 7.14 21.42 8.52
C ALA A 161 7.89 20.54 7.49
N PHE A 162 7.17 19.93 6.54
CA PHE A 162 7.77 19.07 5.50
C PHE A 162 7.70 19.64 4.07
N LYS A 163 7.03 20.79 3.89
CA LYS A 163 7.19 21.63 2.68
C LYS A 163 8.62 22.15 2.61
#